data_AF-A0A3N0ZHA4-F1
#
_entry.id   AF-A0A3N0ZHA4-F1
#
_cell.length_a   1.000
_cell.length_b   1.000
_cell.length_c   1.000
_cell.angle_alpha   90.00
_cell.angle_beta   90.00
_cell.angle_gamma   90.00
#
_symmetry.space_group_name_H-M   'P 1'
#
loop_
_entity.id
_entity.type
_entity.pdbx_description
1 polymer ?
#
loop_
_entity_poly.entity_id
_entity_poly.type
_entity_poly.pdbx_seq_one_letter_code
_entity_poly.pdbx_strand_id
1 'polypeptide(L)'
;MEALNVIAIPHTEQVLKLLEILFFLGFSIFTLYFAFLFGASSFAIYYYLRGISKNDDYYLTVSKNYVNYFGKGYVAFIGLGLVPILAVYYALLQFIQKAPDDFFLVLFVSVGLFIVYVVVSKILLLKSSKIAIGNRNLLFVVFLGILSLISLVVSFLTIGVFNLSVSVGFQLTPFTIVDLLSFNTIIRFLFFIAIAFIITPLTYIFKTYSVDEVTEKGNYFIESKPFKQNLTNILIAFYLLPIIYFLMYLQMPKNLVTLQNFILVVSSILVLLLCGVFTYFSLKESKVSFAKYAFVTALVSFILIFASDTSLLAVSNKVQQFKIAKEYITYHEQLLASAGRQTGEQINGEEIYKAKCVACHQFDTKLVGPPHKEVLKKYENRKEDMVKFILNPVKVDPNYPPMPNQGLKPKEAEAVVNYMFEHYGPMLK
;
A
#
# COMPACT_ATOMS: atom_id res chain seq x y z
N MET A 1 -12.91 0.58 23.76
CA MET A 1 -12.24 1.25 22.62
C MET A 1 -10.88 1.84 23.02
N GLU A 2 -10.59 2.10 24.31
CA GLU A 2 -9.24 2.46 24.79
C GLU A 2 -8.13 1.48 24.36
N ALA A 3 -8.42 0.18 24.26
CA ALA A 3 -7.46 -0.82 23.79
C ALA A 3 -6.98 -0.62 22.33
N LEU A 4 -7.77 0.07 21.48
CA LEU A 4 -7.40 0.36 20.09
C LEU A 4 -6.52 1.62 19.96
N ASN A 5 -6.58 2.53 20.94
CA ASN A 5 -5.65 3.66 21.03
C ASN A 5 -4.22 3.21 21.35
N VAL A 6 -4.03 1.96 21.80
CA VAL A 6 -2.70 1.34 22.00
C VAL A 6 -2.06 0.91 20.68
N ILE A 7 -2.83 0.83 19.58
CA ILE A 7 -2.33 0.38 18.27
C ILE A 7 -1.57 1.50 17.54
N ALA A 8 -1.93 2.76 17.77
CA ALA A 8 -1.20 3.89 17.23
C ALA A 8 -0.05 4.24 18.20
N ILE A 9 1.18 4.08 17.73
CA ILE A 9 2.37 4.46 18.49
C ILE A 9 3.13 5.51 17.69
N PRO A 10 3.85 6.42 18.35
CA PRO A 10 4.70 7.35 17.63
C PRO A 10 5.88 6.60 17.00
N HIS A 11 6.40 7.15 15.90
CA HIS A 11 7.42 6.51 15.06
C HIS A 11 8.50 7.49 14.62
N THR A 12 9.65 6.97 14.20
CA THR A 12 10.70 7.76 13.55
C THR A 12 10.27 8.27 12.17
N GLU A 13 10.92 9.31 11.66
CA GLU A 13 10.67 9.83 10.31
C GLU A 13 10.82 8.77 9.21
N GLN A 14 11.79 7.85 9.36
CA GLN A 14 12.01 6.79 8.39
C GLN A 14 10.84 5.80 8.34
N VAL A 15 10.29 5.44 9.49
CA VAL A 15 9.12 4.55 9.57
C VAL A 15 7.87 5.25 9.05
N LEU A 16 7.70 6.54 9.34
CA LEU A 16 6.60 7.34 8.78
C LEU A 16 6.68 7.40 7.24
N LYS A 17 7.88 7.50 6.67
CA LYS A 17 8.06 7.45 5.21
C LYS A 17 7.73 6.08 4.62
N LEU A 18 8.07 5.00 5.33
CA LEU A 18 7.65 3.65 4.94
C LEU A 18 6.12 3.51 4.98
N LEU A 19 5.46 4.07 5.99
CA LEU A 19 4.00 4.06 6.09
C LEU A 19 3.32 4.80 4.93
N GLU A 20 3.90 5.88 4.40
CA GLU A 20 3.39 6.53 3.18
C GLU A 20 3.44 5.59 1.96
N ILE A 21 4.52 4.82 1.80
CA ILE A 21 4.67 3.85 0.70
C ILE A 21 3.67 2.71 0.86
N LEU A 22 3.51 2.19 2.09
CA LEU A 22 2.52 1.17 2.39
C LEU A 22 1.09 1.66 2.16
N PHE A 23 0.80 2.92 2.54
CA PHE A 23 -0.47 3.57 2.24
C PHE A 23 -0.70 3.65 0.73
N PHE A 24 0.28 4.12 -0.05
CA PHE A 24 0.19 4.20 -1.51
C PHE A 24 -0.14 2.84 -2.13
N LEU A 25 0.60 1.80 -1.76
CA LEU A 25 0.38 0.44 -2.27
C LEU A 25 -1.00 -0.09 -1.86
N GLY A 26 -1.33 0.02 -0.57
CA GLY A 26 -2.61 -0.42 -0.03
C GLY A 26 -3.79 0.29 -0.68
N PHE A 27 -3.74 1.62 -0.76
CA PHE A 27 -4.80 2.43 -1.34
C PHE A 27 -4.98 2.17 -2.84
N SER A 28 -3.88 2.08 -3.60
CA SER A 28 -3.94 1.77 -5.04
C SER A 28 -4.56 0.41 -5.30
N ILE A 29 -4.12 -0.63 -4.57
CA ILE A 29 -4.65 -1.99 -4.74
C ILE A 29 -6.12 -2.03 -4.31
N PHE A 30 -6.45 -1.45 -3.16
CA PHE A 30 -7.81 -1.35 -2.65
C PHE A 30 -8.75 -0.70 -3.68
N THR A 31 -8.43 0.52 -4.13
CA THR A 31 -9.29 1.28 -5.03
C THR A 31 -9.50 0.56 -6.36
N LEU A 32 -8.44 0.00 -6.95
CA LEU A 32 -8.56 -0.74 -8.21
C LEU A 32 -9.35 -2.04 -8.07
N TYR A 33 -9.09 -2.79 -7.00
CA TYR A 33 -9.77 -4.06 -6.79
C TYR A 33 -11.26 -3.86 -6.48
N PHE A 34 -11.61 -2.91 -5.61
CA PHE A 34 -13.01 -2.60 -5.34
C PHE A 34 -13.73 -1.99 -6.54
N ALA A 35 -13.03 -1.20 -7.36
CA ALA A 35 -13.57 -0.71 -8.62
C ALA A 35 -13.89 -1.88 -9.57
N PHE A 36 -13.00 -2.87 -9.66
CA PHE A 36 -13.27 -4.11 -10.39
C PHE A 36 -14.46 -4.91 -9.82
N LEU A 37 -14.56 -5.07 -8.49
CA LEU A 37 -15.67 -5.80 -7.85
C LEU A 37 -17.04 -5.12 -8.10
N PHE A 38 -17.09 -3.80 -7.96
CA PHE A 38 -18.27 -3.00 -8.26
C PHE A 38 -18.63 -3.07 -9.76
N GLY A 39 -17.66 -2.83 -10.63
CA GLY A 39 -17.89 -2.87 -12.07
C GLY A 39 -18.29 -4.26 -12.55
N ALA A 40 -17.68 -5.34 -12.04
CA ALA A 40 -17.98 -6.69 -12.49
C ALA A 40 -19.39 -7.14 -12.10
N SER A 41 -19.83 -6.80 -10.87
CA SER A 41 -21.21 -7.05 -10.46
C SER A 41 -22.21 -6.20 -11.26
N SER A 42 -21.89 -4.93 -11.54
CA SER A 42 -22.71 -4.04 -12.37
C SER A 42 -22.83 -4.53 -13.83
N PHE A 43 -21.72 -4.90 -14.47
CA PHE A 43 -21.73 -5.46 -15.83
C PHE A 43 -22.41 -6.83 -15.89
N ALA A 44 -22.28 -7.66 -14.85
CA ALA A 44 -23.03 -8.91 -14.76
C ALA A 44 -24.54 -8.65 -14.77
N ILE A 45 -25.04 -7.66 -14.02
CA ILE A 45 -26.46 -7.25 -14.04
C ILE A 45 -26.84 -6.77 -15.45
N TYR A 46 -26.07 -5.84 -16.01
CA TYR A 46 -26.33 -5.26 -17.32
C TYR A 46 -26.49 -6.34 -18.41
N TYR A 47 -25.53 -7.26 -18.49
CA TYR A 47 -25.56 -8.31 -19.50
C TYR A 47 -26.62 -9.38 -19.22
N TYR A 48 -26.93 -9.66 -17.94
CA TYR A 48 -28.02 -10.56 -17.60
C TYR A 48 -29.38 -10.01 -18.06
N LEU A 49 -29.68 -8.75 -17.72
CA LEU A 49 -30.92 -8.09 -18.11
C LEU A 49 -31.04 -7.98 -19.64
N ARG A 50 -29.93 -7.65 -20.32
CA ARG A 50 -29.89 -7.58 -21.79
C ARG A 50 -30.07 -8.95 -22.43
N GLY A 51 -29.49 -10.01 -21.87
CA GLY A 51 -29.66 -11.38 -22.34
C GLY A 51 -31.10 -11.87 -22.21
N ILE A 52 -31.78 -11.56 -21.09
CA ILE A 52 -33.21 -11.87 -20.92
C ILE A 52 -34.07 -11.08 -21.90
N SER A 53 -33.82 -9.77 -22.03
CA SER A 53 -34.62 -8.90 -22.90
C SER A 53 -34.48 -9.27 -24.38
N LYS A 54 -33.29 -9.68 -24.81
CA LYS A 54 -33.00 -10.04 -26.22
C LYS A 54 -33.13 -11.54 -26.51
N ASN A 55 -33.41 -12.36 -25.50
CA ASN A 55 -33.40 -13.81 -25.57
C ASN A 55 -32.11 -14.35 -26.22
N ASP A 56 -30.96 -13.83 -25.77
CA ASP A 56 -29.65 -14.11 -26.37
C ASP A 56 -28.69 -14.67 -25.31
N ASP A 57 -28.40 -15.96 -25.46
CA ASP A 57 -27.60 -16.78 -24.54
C ASP A 57 -26.14 -16.32 -24.45
N TYR A 58 -25.64 -15.61 -25.47
CA TYR A 58 -24.29 -15.08 -25.45
C TYR A 58 -24.15 -13.99 -24.39
N TYR A 59 -25.14 -13.11 -24.23
CA TYR A 59 -25.15 -12.11 -23.14
C TYR A 59 -25.24 -12.75 -21.75
N LEU A 60 -26.04 -13.82 -21.62
CA LEU A 60 -26.13 -14.57 -20.35
C LEU A 60 -24.79 -15.23 -20.01
N THR A 61 -24.07 -15.74 -21.01
CA THR A 61 -22.72 -16.30 -20.85
C THR A 61 -21.73 -15.23 -20.42
N VAL A 62 -21.76 -14.04 -21.04
CA VAL A 62 -20.92 -12.90 -20.64
C VAL A 62 -21.19 -12.50 -19.18
N SER A 63 -22.46 -12.44 -18.76
CA SER A 63 -22.82 -12.16 -17.37
C SER A 63 -22.24 -13.19 -16.39
N LYS A 64 -22.39 -14.50 -16.70
CA LYS A 64 -21.80 -15.58 -15.91
C LYS A 64 -20.27 -15.49 -15.82
N ASN A 65 -19.61 -15.08 -16.90
CA ASN A 65 -18.15 -14.91 -16.91
C ASN A 65 -17.69 -13.81 -15.96
N TYR A 66 -18.41 -12.68 -15.89
CA TYR A 66 -18.14 -11.65 -14.87
C TYR A 66 -18.24 -12.21 -13.44
N VAL A 67 -19.30 -12.98 -13.13
CA VAL A 67 -19.46 -13.64 -11.82
C VAL A 67 -18.31 -14.60 -11.52
N ASN A 68 -17.90 -15.39 -12.51
CA ASN A 68 -16.78 -16.30 -12.37
C ASN A 68 -15.46 -15.58 -12.06
N TYR A 69 -15.22 -14.41 -12.65
CA TYR A 69 -13.96 -13.68 -12.50
C TYR A 69 -13.77 -13.05 -11.12
N PHE A 70 -14.84 -12.59 -10.46
CA PHE A 70 -14.72 -12.09 -9.08
C PHE A 70 -15.02 -13.16 -8.02
N GLY A 71 -15.84 -14.18 -8.29
CA GLY A 71 -16.30 -15.13 -7.28
C GLY A 71 -15.36 -16.30 -6.94
N LYS A 72 -14.38 -16.63 -7.80
CA LYS A 72 -13.63 -17.91 -7.68
C LYS A 72 -12.50 -17.93 -6.64
N GLY A 73 -11.68 -16.89 -6.49
CA GLY A 73 -10.43 -16.96 -5.71
C GLY A 73 -10.50 -16.42 -4.27
N TYR A 74 -10.34 -17.28 -3.26
CA TYR A 74 -10.18 -16.82 -1.87
C TYR A 74 -8.91 -15.99 -1.68
N VAL A 75 -7.82 -16.39 -2.34
CA VAL A 75 -6.54 -15.67 -2.32
C VAL A 75 -6.70 -14.23 -2.81
N ALA A 76 -7.49 -14.01 -3.86
CA ALA A 76 -7.75 -12.66 -4.36
C ALA A 76 -8.54 -11.81 -3.34
N PHE A 77 -9.56 -12.38 -2.68
CA PHE A 77 -10.30 -11.65 -1.65
C PHE A 77 -9.44 -11.25 -0.45
N ILE A 78 -8.57 -12.15 0.01
CA ILE A 78 -7.68 -11.85 1.13
C ILE A 78 -6.59 -10.86 0.69
N GLY A 79 -5.85 -11.18 -0.37
CA GLY A 79 -4.67 -10.43 -0.79
C GLY A 79 -4.96 -9.09 -1.46
N LEU A 80 -6.05 -8.97 -2.24
CA LEU A 80 -6.40 -7.73 -2.96
C LEU A 80 -7.56 -6.96 -2.30
N GLY A 81 -8.29 -7.60 -1.39
CA GLY A 81 -9.41 -6.98 -0.68
C GLY A 81 -9.08 -6.68 0.80
N LEU A 82 -9.05 -7.73 1.63
CA LEU A 82 -8.94 -7.58 3.08
C LEU A 82 -7.61 -6.93 3.50
N VAL A 83 -6.48 -7.44 2.98
CA VAL A 83 -5.14 -6.93 3.33
C VAL A 83 -4.99 -5.45 2.95
N PRO A 84 -5.36 -5.00 1.73
CA PRO A 84 -5.31 -3.58 1.37
C PRO A 84 -6.21 -2.68 2.22
N ILE A 85 -7.44 -3.11 2.55
CA ILE A 85 -8.31 -2.35 3.47
C ILE A 85 -7.60 -2.15 4.81
N LEU A 86 -7.12 -3.24 5.41
CA LEU A 86 -6.44 -3.17 6.71
C LEU A 86 -5.17 -2.31 6.63
N ALA A 87 -4.38 -2.41 5.56
CA ALA A 87 -3.18 -1.61 5.35
C ALA A 87 -3.51 -0.10 5.26
N VAL A 88 -4.57 0.27 4.54
CA VAL A 88 -5.01 1.67 4.41
C VAL A 88 -5.42 2.23 5.77
N TYR A 89 -6.33 1.55 6.49
CA TYR A 89 -6.78 2.02 7.80
C TYR A 89 -5.66 1.99 8.85
N TYR A 90 -4.77 1.00 8.80
CA TYR A 90 -3.61 0.95 9.68
C TYR A 90 -2.69 2.15 9.46
N ALA A 91 -2.32 2.45 8.21
CA ALA A 91 -1.46 3.59 7.92
C ALA A 91 -2.12 4.92 8.31
N LEU A 92 -3.41 5.11 8.02
CA LEU A 92 -4.16 6.29 8.47
C LEU A 92 -4.15 6.43 9.99
N LEU A 93 -4.39 5.33 10.72
CA LEU A 93 -4.38 5.30 12.18
C LEU A 93 -3.00 5.74 12.73
N GLN A 94 -1.89 5.29 12.13
CA GLN A 94 -0.55 5.71 12.52
C GLN A 94 -0.28 7.20 12.27
N PHE A 95 -0.94 7.83 11.31
CA PHE A 95 -0.82 9.28 11.10
C PHE A 95 -1.74 10.09 12.02
N ILE A 96 -2.93 9.59 12.31
CA ILE A 96 -3.91 10.27 13.17
C ILE A 96 -3.48 10.22 14.65
N GLN A 97 -2.86 9.12 15.10
CA GLN A 97 -2.47 8.79 16.49
C GLN A 97 -3.63 8.70 17.50
N LYS A 98 -4.60 9.63 17.45
CA LYS A 98 -5.76 9.71 18.33
C LYS A 98 -7.04 9.68 17.51
N ALA A 99 -7.35 8.53 16.94
CA ALA A 99 -8.53 8.40 16.09
C ALA A 99 -9.82 8.40 16.94
N PRO A 100 -10.87 9.13 16.53
CA PRO A 100 -12.17 9.07 17.20
C PRO A 100 -12.84 7.71 17.00
N ASP A 101 -13.81 7.37 17.84
CA ASP A 101 -14.55 6.10 17.77
C ASP A 101 -15.22 5.88 16.40
N ASP A 102 -15.66 6.97 15.75
CA ASP A 102 -16.26 6.94 14.41
C ASP A 102 -15.32 6.37 13.35
N PHE A 103 -14.00 6.59 13.47
CA PHE A 103 -12.99 6.01 12.58
C PHE A 103 -13.00 4.48 12.66
N PHE A 104 -13.04 3.94 13.90
CA PHE A 104 -13.08 2.49 14.13
C PHE A 104 -14.40 1.88 13.70
N LEU A 105 -15.52 2.58 13.93
CA LEU A 105 -16.82 2.16 13.40
C LEU A 105 -16.78 2.00 11.89
N VAL A 106 -16.23 2.99 11.17
CA VAL A 106 -16.11 2.94 9.72
C VAL A 106 -15.19 1.80 9.26
N LEU A 107 -14.07 1.55 9.94
CA LEU A 107 -13.19 0.39 9.69
C LEU A 107 -13.96 -0.93 9.85
N PHE A 108 -14.62 -1.14 10.99
CA PHE A 108 -15.32 -2.40 11.27
C PHE A 108 -16.50 -2.64 10.33
N VAL A 109 -17.25 -1.59 10.00
CA VAL A 109 -18.32 -1.68 8.99
C VAL A 109 -17.74 -2.03 7.62
N SER A 110 -16.64 -1.40 7.21
CA SER A 110 -16.01 -1.68 5.91
C SER A 110 -15.50 -3.12 5.81
N VAL A 111 -14.81 -3.62 6.84
CA VAL A 111 -14.32 -5.01 6.91
C VAL A 111 -15.49 -6.00 7.00
N GLY A 112 -16.48 -5.74 7.85
CA GLY A 112 -17.65 -6.59 8.03
C GLY A 112 -18.47 -6.72 6.74
N LEU A 113 -18.74 -5.60 6.07
CA LEU A 113 -19.41 -5.61 4.77
C LEU A 113 -18.60 -6.35 3.71
N PHE A 114 -17.27 -6.20 3.69
CA PHE A 114 -16.44 -6.96 2.76
C PHE A 114 -16.47 -8.48 3.03
N ILE A 115 -16.51 -8.92 4.30
CA ILE A 115 -16.70 -10.33 4.63
C ILE A 115 -18.07 -10.83 4.10
N VAL A 116 -19.13 -10.04 4.26
CA VAL A 116 -20.45 -10.33 3.68
C VAL A 116 -20.37 -10.42 2.15
N TYR A 117 -19.64 -9.51 1.49
CA TYR A 117 -19.40 -9.58 0.05
C TYR A 117 -18.80 -10.93 -0.34
N VAL A 118 -17.75 -11.37 0.35
CA VAL A 118 -17.09 -12.66 0.07
C VAL A 118 -18.08 -13.82 0.20
N VAL A 119 -18.84 -13.88 1.29
CA VAL A 119 -19.83 -14.95 1.51
C VAL A 119 -20.93 -14.94 0.43
N VAL A 120 -21.53 -13.78 0.15
CA VAL A 120 -22.59 -13.64 -0.85
C VAL A 120 -22.06 -13.99 -2.25
N SER A 121 -20.82 -13.60 -2.58
CA SER A 121 -20.20 -13.93 -3.88
C SER A 121 -20.03 -15.44 -4.08
N LYS A 122 -19.71 -16.19 -3.03
CA LYS A 122 -19.59 -17.65 -3.08
C LYS A 122 -20.94 -18.34 -3.25
N ILE A 123 -21.96 -17.88 -2.52
CA ILE A 123 -23.34 -18.36 -2.67
C ILE A 123 -23.82 -18.11 -4.11
N LEU A 124 -23.55 -16.92 -4.65
CA LEU A 124 -23.90 -16.55 -6.01
C LEU A 124 -23.19 -17.43 -7.04
N LEU A 125 -21.89 -17.70 -6.87
CA LEU A 125 -21.13 -18.56 -7.76
C LEU A 125 -21.71 -19.98 -7.80
N LEU A 126 -22.00 -20.58 -6.64
CA LEU A 126 -22.62 -21.89 -6.54
C LEU A 126 -23.99 -21.93 -7.24
N LYS A 127 -24.82 -20.92 -7.04
CA LYS A 127 -26.12 -20.81 -7.73
C LYS A 127 -25.93 -20.61 -9.24
N SER A 128 -24.99 -19.77 -9.66
CA SER A 128 -24.76 -19.47 -11.08
C SER A 128 -24.36 -20.70 -11.91
N SER A 129 -23.66 -21.65 -11.30
CA SER A 129 -23.30 -22.94 -11.93
C SER A 129 -24.53 -23.81 -12.22
N LYS A 130 -25.61 -23.66 -11.45
CA LYS A 130 -26.87 -24.42 -11.57
C LYS A 130 -27.95 -23.69 -12.37
N ILE A 131 -27.75 -22.42 -12.72
CA ILE A 131 -28.70 -21.67 -13.54
C ILE A 131 -28.59 -22.20 -14.98
N ALA A 132 -29.58 -22.99 -15.40
CA ALA A 132 -29.79 -23.33 -16.80
C ALA A 132 -29.90 -22.03 -17.62
N ILE A 133 -29.22 -22.01 -18.77
CA ILE A 133 -29.29 -20.91 -19.73
C ILE A 133 -30.77 -20.75 -20.12
N GLY A 134 -31.37 -19.58 -19.83
CA GLY A 134 -32.78 -19.29 -20.11
C GLY A 134 -33.73 -19.25 -18.90
N ASN A 135 -33.35 -19.75 -17.71
CA ASN A 135 -34.24 -19.66 -16.53
C ASN A 135 -34.13 -18.29 -15.83
N ARG A 136 -35.23 -17.53 -15.79
CA ARG A 136 -35.31 -16.21 -15.15
C ARG A 136 -35.22 -16.36 -13.63
N ASN A 137 -34.05 -16.12 -13.08
CA ASN A 137 -33.84 -16.13 -11.63
C ASN A 137 -33.71 -14.69 -11.09
N LEU A 138 -34.79 -14.13 -10.54
CA LEU A 138 -34.78 -12.78 -9.96
C LEU A 138 -33.77 -12.67 -8.80
N LEU A 139 -33.60 -13.73 -8.01
CA LEU A 139 -32.63 -13.75 -6.91
C LEU A 139 -31.19 -13.55 -7.40
N PHE A 140 -30.86 -13.97 -8.62
CA PHE A 140 -29.53 -13.75 -9.20
C PHE A 140 -29.21 -12.26 -9.33
N VAL A 141 -30.15 -11.46 -9.83
CA VAL A 141 -30.01 -10.00 -9.97
C VAL A 141 -29.96 -9.33 -8.60
N VAL A 142 -30.80 -9.79 -7.66
CA VAL A 142 -30.82 -9.24 -6.29
C VAL A 142 -29.47 -9.44 -5.60
N PHE A 143 -28.90 -10.65 -5.65
CA PHE A 143 -27.57 -10.90 -5.06
C PHE A 143 -26.47 -10.07 -5.73
N LEU A 144 -26.50 -9.94 -7.06
CA LEU A 144 -25.56 -9.05 -7.75
C LEU A 144 -25.71 -7.58 -7.33
N GLY A 145 -26.95 -7.11 -7.15
CA GLY A 145 -27.25 -5.76 -6.66
C GLY A 145 -26.69 -5.53 -5.26
N ILE A 146 -26.85 -6.50 -4.35
CA ILE A 146 -26.28 -6.46 -3.00
C ILE A 146 -24.75 -6.37 -3.07
N LEU A 147 -24.09 -7.19 -3.88
CA LEU A 147 -22.63 -7.16 -4.05
C LEU A 147 -22.14 -5.81 -4.59
N SER A 148 -22.84 -5.27 -5.57
CA SER A 148 -22.56 -3.96 -6.16
C SER A 148 -22.68 -2.85 -5.10
N LEU A 149 -23.77 -2.87 -4.32
CA LEU A 149 -24.01 -1.88 -3.25
C LEU A 149 -22.94 -1.96 -2.16
N ILE A 150 -22.59 -3.17 -1.71
CA ILE A 150 -21.54 -3.36 -0.70
C ILE A 150 -20.21 -2.77 -1.20
N SER A 151 -19.82 -3.06 -2.44
CA SER A 151 -18.56 -2.56 -3.02
C SER A 151 -18.53 -1.03 -3.06
N LEU A 152 -19.67 -0.40 -3.41
CA LEU A 152 -19.82 1.06 -3.40
C LEU A 152 -19.69 1.64 -1.99
N VAL A 153 -20.41 1.08 -1.01
CA VAL A 153 -20.42 1.59 0.36
C VAL A 153 -19.03 1.50 0.99
N VAL A 154 -18.35 0.35 0.87
CA VAL A 154 -16.98 0.18 1.41
C VAL A 154 -16.01 1.17 0.77
N SER A 155 -16.11 1.38 -0.54
CA SER A 155 -15.26 2.33 -1.28
C SER A 155 -15.54 3.77 -0.87
N PHE A 156 -16.82 4.15 -0.73
CA PHE A 156 -17.23 5.48 -0.28
C PHE A 156 -16.69 5.78 1.13
N LEU A 157 -16.88 4.85 2.07
CA LEU A 157 -16.42 5.00 3.45
C LEU A 157 -14.89 5.15 3.53
N THR A 158 -14.14 4.32 2.80
CA THR A 158 -12.67 4.36 2.84
C THR A 158 -12.12 5.62 2.17
N ILE A 159 -12.65 6.00 1.00
CA ILE A 159 -12.26 7.24 0.30
C ILE A 159 -12.67 8.48 1.13
N GLY A 160 -13.83 8.44 1.77
CA GLY A 160 -14.33 9.51 2.62
C GLY A 160 -13.44 9.76 3.83
N VAL A 161 -13.07 8.71 4.58
CA VAL A 161 -12.16 8.84 5.73
C VAL A 161 -10.78 9.32 5.30
N PHE A 162 -10.24 8.81 4.19
CA PHE A 162 -8.99 9.32 3.62
C PHE A 162 -9.08 10.82 3.32
N ASN A 163 -10.11 11.23 2.59
CA ASN A 163 -10.27 12.62 2.20
C ASN A 163 -10.47 13.55 3.41
N LEU A 164 -11.30 13.14 4.38
CA LEU A 164 -11.49 13.87 5.62
C LEU A 164 -10.16 14.04 6.35
N SER A 165 -9.38 12.96 6.50
CA SER A 165 -8.06 12.98 7.15
C SER A 165 -7.11 13.96 6.49
N VAL A 166 -7.04 13.97 5.16
CA VAL A 166 -6.20 14.91 4.40
C VAL A 166 -6.69 16.36 4.57
N SER A 167 -8.01 16.59 4.59
CA SER A 167 -8.60 17.92 4.66
C SER A 167 -8.39 18.62 6.00
N VAL A 168 -8.28 17.85 7.10
CA VAL A 168 -8.05 18.37 8.46
C VAL A 168 -6.61 18.21 8.93
N GLY A 169 -5.68 17.84 8.05
CA GLY A 169 -4.28 17.65 8.40
C GLY A 169 -4.06 16.54 9.45
N PHE A 170 -4.83 15.45 9.34
CA PHE A 170 -4.76 14.25 10.20
C PHE A 170 -5.14 14.46 11.67
N GLN A 171 -5.69 15.62 12.02
CA GLN A 171 -6.26 15.90 13.35
C GLN A 171 -7.77 15.67 13.33
N LEU A 172 -8.19 14.39 13.26
CA LEU A 172 -9.61 14.03 13.24
C LEU A 172 -10.28 14.31 14.59
N THR A 173 -11.37 15.07 14.56
CA THR A 173 -12.36 15.13 15.63
C THR A 173 -13.47 14.09 15.38
N PRO A 174 -14.31 13.76 16.38
CA PRO A 174 -15.51 12.97 16.15
C PRO A 174 -16.30 13.49 14.95
N PHE A 175 -16.79 12.57 14.11
CA PHE A 175 -17.42 12.89 12.82
C PHE A 175 -18.56 11.93 12.51
N THR A 176 -19.48 12.38 11.67
CA THR A 176 -20.65 11.61 11.24
C THR A 176 -20.52 11.18 9.78
N ILE A 177 -21.44 10.32 9.32
CA ILE A 177 -21.53 9.95 7.91
C ILE A 177 -21.76 11.16 6.98
N VAL A 178 -22.36 12.23 7.50
CA VAL A 178 -22.63 13.47 6.74
C VAL A 178 -21.33 14.21 6.43
N ASP A 179 -20.36 14.18 7.35
CA ASP A 179 -19.05 14.81 7.14
C ASP A 179 -18.27 14.11 6.02
N LEU A 180 -18.54 12.83 5.78
CA LEU A 180 -17.97 12.09 4.65
C LEU A 180 -18.59 12.49 3.30
N LEU A 181 -19.77 13.11 3.27
CA LEU A 181 -20.46 13.57 2.05
C LEU A 181 -19.97 14.94 1.54
N SER A 182 -18.76 15.35 1.90
CA SER A 182 -18.16 16.56 1.34
C SER A 182 -18.13 16.54 -0.20
N PHE A 183 -18.23 17.72 -0.83
CA PHE A 183 -18.20 17.82 -2.29
C PHE A 183 -16.95 17.16 -2.91
N ASN A 184 -15.79 17.32 -2.26
CA ASN A 184 -14.54 16.67 -2.68
C ASN A 184 -14.62 15.14 -2.58
N THR A 185 -15.23 14.59 -1.52
CA THR A 185 -15.44 13.14 -1.41
C THR A 185 -16.35 12.64 -2.53
N ILE A 186 -17.42 13.37 -2.85
CA ILE A 186 -18.35 13.02 -3.92
C ILE A 186 -17.63 12.96 -5.27
N ILE A 187 -16.81 13.97 -5.61
CA ILE A 187 -16.06 13.96 -6.87
C ILE A 187 -15.05 12.80 -6.90
N ARG A 188 -14.33 12.54 -5.81
CA ARG A 188 -13.41 11.38 -5.70
C ARG A 188 -14.16 10.04 -5.84
N PHE A 189 -15.38 9.97 -5.33
CA PHE A 189 -16.21 8.77 -5.47
C PHE A 189 -16.75 8.60 -6.90
N LEU A 190 -17.12 9.68 -7.59
CA LEU A 190 -17.46 9.63 -9.02
C LEU A 190 -16.25 9.20 -9.86
N PHE A 191 -15.04 9.63 -9.49
CA PHE A 191 -13.80 9.19 -10.11
C PHE A 191 -13.59 7.68 -9.94
N PHE A 192 -13.81 7.14 -8.73
CA PHE A 192 -13.80 5.70 -8.46
C PHE A 192 -14.79 4.93 -9.35
N ILE A 193 -16.02 5.43 -9.50
CA ILE A 193 -17.04 4.82 -10.37
C ILE A 193 -16.55 4.83 -11.82
N ALA A 194 -16.00 5.94 -12.30
CA ALA A 194 -15.49 6.03 -13.67
C ALA A 194 -14.32 5.06 -13.93
N ILE A 195 -13.40 4.89 -12.96
CA ILE A 195 -12.37 3.85 -13.03
C ILE A 195 -13.00 2.46 -13.15
N ALA A 196 -14.03 2.15 -12.38
CA ALA A 196 -14.70 0.85 -12.41
C ALA A 196 -15.23 0.50 -13.81
N PHE A 197 -15.79 1.49 -14.52
CA PHE A 197 -16.29 1.32 -15.89
C PHE A 197 -15.20 1.20 -16.96
N ILE A 198 -13.94 1.52 -16.64
CA ILE A 198 -12.79 1.33 -17.52
C ILE A 198 -12.08 0.01 -17.20
N ILE A 199 -11.67 -0.18 -15.95
CA ILE A 199 -10.80 -1.29 -15.56
C ILE A 199 -11.52 -2.63 -15.66
N THR A 200 -12.82 -2.68 -15.37
CA THR A 200 -13.58 -3.93 -15.37
C THR A 200 -13.72 -4.55 -16.76
N PRO A 201 -14.23 -3.84 -17.78
CA PRO A 201 -14.29 -4.40 -19.14
C PRO A 201 -12.91 -4.69 -19.71
N LEU A 202 -11.88 -3.87 -19.43
CA LEU A 202 -10.51 -4.19 -19.83
C LEU A 202 -10.01 -5.49 -19.18
N THR A 203 -10.27 -5.68 -17.89
CA THR A 203 -9.93 -6.93 -17.17
C THR A 203 -10.69 -8.12 -17.73
N TYR A 204 -11.97 -7.96 -18.06
CA TYR A 204 -12.77 -9.00 -18.69
C TYR A 204 -12.16 -9.44 -20.03
N ILE A 205 -11.77 -8.49 -20.87
CA ILE A 205 -11.15 -8.77 -22.17
C ILE A 205 -9.79 -9.44 -21.97
N PHE A 206 -8.96 -8.89 -21.07
CA PHE A 206 -7.63 -9.42 -20.75
C PHE A 206 -7.68 -10.87 -20.25
N LYS A 207 -8.62 -11.19 -19.35
CA LYS A 207 -8.80 -12.55 -18.83
C LYS A 207 -9.40 -13.52 -19.84
N THR A 208 -10.37 -13.06 -20.64
CA THR A 208 -11.04 -13.91 -21.62
C THR A 208 -10.07 -14.32 -22.72
N TYR A 209 -9.29 -13.37 -23.25
CA TYR A 209 -8.30 -13.65 -24.30
C TYR A 209 -6.89 -13.72 -23.71
N SER A 210 -6.60 -14.79 -22.95
CA SER A 210 -5.25 -15.08 -22.44
C SER A 210 -4.23 -15.24 -23.59
N VAL A 211 -2.94 -15.32 -23.27
CA VAL A 211 -1.90 -15.57 -24.29
C VAL A 211 -2.17 -16.89 -25.03
N ASP A 212 -2.59 -17.91 -24.29
CA ASP A 212 -2.93 -19.23 -24.84
C ASP A 212 -4.13 -19.13 -25.79
N GLU A 213 -5.21 -18.45 -25.39
CA GLU A 213 -6.38 -18.27 -26.25
C GLU A 213 -6.06 -17.48 -27.53
N VAL A 214 -5.20 -16.47 -27.47
CA VAL A 214 -4.79 -15.70 -28.65
C VAL A 214 -3.93 -16.54 -29.60
N THR A 215 -3.14 -17.47 -29.05
CA THR A 215 -2.31 -18.39 -29.84
C THR A 215 -3.20 -19.43 -30.55
N GLU A 216 -4.24 -19.91 -29.88
CA GLU A 216 -5.17 -20.91 -30.42
C GLU A 216 -6.21 -20.31 -31.40
N LYS A 217 -6.79 -19.15 -31.09
CA LYS A 217 -7.92 -18.55 -31.83
C LYS A 217 -7.53 -17.35 -32.70
N GLY A 218 -6.27 -16.92 -32.64
CA GLY A 218 -5.76 -15.75 -33.35
C GLY A 218 -5.94 -14.42 -32.59
N ASN A 219 -5.29 -13.36 -33.08
CA ASN A 219 -5.26 -12.03 -32.45
C ASN A 219 -6.46 -11.12 -32.81
N TYR A 220 -7.58 -11.71 -33.22
CA TYR A 220 -8.78 -10.97 -33.60
C TYR A 220 -9.94 -11.36 -32.69
N PHE A 221 -10.78 -10.39 -32.35
CA PHE A 221 -12.02 -10.70 -31.64
C PHE A 221 -12.94 -11.51 -32.55
N ILE A 222 -13.55 -12.54 -31.97
CA ILE A 222 -14.76 -13.13 -32.56
C ILE A 222 -15.78 -11.99 -32.54
N GLU A 223 -16.25 -11.57 -33.73
CA GLU A 223 -17.13 -10.41 -33.94
C GLU A 223 -18.44 -10.50 -33.15
N SER A 224 -18.37 -10.23 -31.85
CA SER A 224 -19.47 -10.41 -30.93
C SER A 224 -19.94 -9.05 -30.40
N LYS A 225 -21.25 -8.85 -30.43
CA LYS A 225 -21.89 -7.58 -30.02
C LYS A 225 -21.50 -7.13 -28.59
N PRO A 226 -21.41 -8.02 -27.58
CA PRO A 226 -20.93 -7.64 -26.24
C PRO A 226 -19.49 -7.15 -26.20
N PHE A 227 -18.62 -7.70 -27.04
CA PHE A 227 -17.23 -7.28 -27.07
C PHE A 227 -17.11 -5.82 -27.54
N LYS A 228 -17.74 -5.50 -28.68
CA LYS A 228 -17.80 -4.11 -29.17
C LYS A 228 -18.43 -3.17 -28.12
N GLN A 229 -19.48 -3.62 -27.41
CA GLN A 229 -20.10 -2.85 -26.32
C GLN A 229 -19.15 -2.57 -25.15
N ASN A 230 -18.36 -3.56 -24.69
CA ASN A 230 -17.37 -3.33 -23.64
C ASN A 230 -16.37 -2.24 -24.04
N LEU A 231 -15.82 -2.29 -25.26
CA LEU A 231 -14.92 -1.26 -25.77
C LEU A 231 -15.59 0.12 -25.89
N THR A 232 -16.84 0.18 -26.37
CA THR A 232 -17.59 1.45 -26.43
C THR A 232 -17.81 2.03 -25.03
N ASN A 233 -18.17 1.20 -24.05
CA ASN A 233 -18.36 1.65 -22.66
C ASN A 233 -17.07 2.21 -22.06
N ILE A 234 -15.91 1.61 -22.37
CA ILE A 234 -14.60 2.13 -21.99
C ILE A 234 -14.41 3.53 -22.58
N LEU A 235 -14.66 3.72 -23.87
CA LEU A 235 -14.50 5.03 -24.53
C LEU A 235 -15.44 6.09 -23.95
N ILE A 236 -16.67 5.74 -23.56
CA ILE A 236 -17.60 6.68 -22.91
C ILE A 236 -17.04 7.10 -21.53
N ALA A 237 -16.66 6.13 -20.70
CA ALA A 237 -16.08 6.41 -19.39
C ALA A 237 -14.76 7.19 -19.49
N PHE A 238 -13.99 6.92 -20.53
CA PHE A 238 -12.75 7.59 -20.86
C PHE A 238 -12.94 9.10 -21.08
N TYR A 239 -13.96 9.54 -21.81
CA TYR A 239 -14.20 10.97 -22.02
C TYR A 239 -14.59 11.72 -20.74
N LEU A 240 -15.23 11.02 -19.78
CA LEU A 240 -15.64 11.62 -18.51
C LEU A 240 -14.46 11.76 -17.53
N LEU A 241 -13.49 10.85 -17.58
CA LEU A 241 -12.45 10.76 -16.55
C LEU A 241 -11.53 12.00 -16.46
N PRO A 242 -11.04 12.59 -17.57
CA PRO A 242 -10.24 13.83 -17.51
C PRO A 242 -11.02 15.01 -16.93
N ILE A 243 -12.33 15.10 -17.19
CA ILE A 243 -13.18 16.16 -16.65
C ILE A 243 -13.30 16.01 -15.14
N ILE A 244 -13.61 14.80 -14.66
CA ILE A 244 -13.69 14.51 -13.22
C ILE A 244 -12.34 14.79 -12.55
N TYR A 245 -11.24 14.38 -13.17
CA TYR A 245 -9.90 14.58 -12.63
C TYR A 245 -9.50 16.06 -12.57
N PHE A 246 -9.89 16.84 -13.59
CA PHE A 246 -9.72 18.30 -13.56
C PHE A 246 -10.53 18.94 -12.43
N LEU A 247 -11.78 18.52 -12.22
CA LEU A 247 -12.60 18.98 -11.08
C LEU A 247 -11.97 18.62 -9.74
N MET A 248 -11.38 17.44 -9.60
CA MET A 248 -10.62 17.06 -8.39
C MET A 248 -9.45 18.01 -8.16
N TYR A 249 -8.68 18.34 -9.22
CA TYR A 249 -7.52 19.22 -9.12
C TYR A 249 -7.92 20.66 -8.72
N LEU A 250 -9.03 21.19 -9.26
CA LEU A 250 -9.52 22.53 -8.90
C LEU A 250 -9.90 22.68 -7.42
N GLN A 251 -10.25 21.58 -6.77
CA GLN A 251 -10.65 21.56 -5.35
C GLN A 251 -9.46 21.38 -4.40
N MET A 252 -8.26 21.13 -4.93
CA MET A 252 -7.09 20.93 -4.11
C MET A 252 -6.67 22.26 -3.44
N PRO A 253 -6.38 22.25 -2.13
CA PRO A 253 -5.77 23.39 -1.47
C PRO A 253 -4.45 23.74 -2.16
N LYS A 254 -4.33 24.98 -2.66
CA LYS A 254 -3.19 25.42 -3.49
C LYS A 254 -1.83 25.29 -2.78
N ASN A 255 -1.83 25.34 -1.45
CA ASN A 255 -0.65 25.15 -0.61
C ASN A 255 -0.15 23.69 -0.55
N LEU A 256 -0.94 22.71 -0.99
CA LEU A 256 -0.55 21.29 -1.03
C LEU A 256 0.06 20.87 -2.37
N VAL A 257 -0.17 21.65 -3.44
CA VAL A 257 0.26 21.31 -4.79
C VAL A 257 1.76 21.57 -4.95
N THR A 258 2.51 20.53 -5.31
CA THR A 258 3.97 20.59 -5.55
C THR A 258 4.31 20.32 -7.02
N LEU A 259 5.53 20.63 -7.43
CA LEU A 259 6.02 20.26 -8.78
C LEU A 259 5.92 18.75 -9.04
N GLN A 260 6.24 17.93 -8.03
CA GLN A 260 6.11 16.47 -8.12
C GLN A 260 4.65 16.06 -8.37
N ASN A 261 3.71 16.64 -7.62
CA ASN A 261 2.28 16.38 -7.81
C ASN A 261 1.84 16.75 -9.23
N PHE A 262 2.22 17.94 -9.71
CA PHE A 262 1.90 18.41 -11.06
C PHE A 262 2.43 17.47 -12.16
N ILE A 263 3.68 17.01 -12.04
CA ILE A 263 4.27 16.05 -13.00
C ILE A 263 3.50 14.73 -13.00
N LEU A 264 3.10 14.21 -11.84
CA LEU A 264 2.31 12.98 -11.73
C LEU A 264 0.94 13.14 -12.38
N VAL A 265 0.25 14.26 -12.13
CA VAL A 265 -1.05 14.61 -12.73
C VAL A 265 -0.92 14.63 -14.26
N VAL A 266 0.01 15.39 -14.82
CA VAL A 266 0.19 15.51 -16.28
C VAL A 266 0.57 14.17 -16.90
N SER A 267 1.52 13.44 -16.30
CA SER A 267 1.95 12.13 -16.79
C SER A 267 0.79 11.14 -16.80
N SER A 268 -0.04 11.16 -15.75
CA SER A 268 -1.20 10.26 -15.67
C SER A 268 -2.24 10.53 -16.76
N ILE A 269 -2.45 11.79 -17.13
CA ILE A 269 -3.38 12.19 -18.21
C ILE A 269 -2.82 11.76 -19.57
N LEU A 270 -1.51 11.92 -19.82
CA LEU A 270 -0.89 11.48 -21.07
C LEU A 270 -0.98 9.96 -21.25
N VAL A 271 -0.70 9.20 -20.19
CA VAL A 271 -0.82 7.73 -20.21
C VAL A 271 -2.28 7.30 -20.34
N LEU A 272 -3.21 8.03 -19.73
CA LEU A 272 -4.64 7.81 -19.89
C LEU A 272 -5.05 8.01 -21.36
N LEU A 273 -4.66 9.13 -22.00
CA LEU A 273 -4.90 9.36 -23.44
C LEU A 273 -4.39 8.22 -24.31
N LEU A 274 -3.21 7.68 -24.01
CA LEU A 274 -2.68 6.51 -24.71
C LEU A 274 -3.56 5.27 -24.55
N CYS A 275 -4.13 5.03 -23.35
CA CYS A 275 -5.12 3.97 -23.13
C CYS A 275 -6.37 4.16 -24.02
N GLY A 276 -6.86 5.40 -24.16
CA GLY A 276 -7.98 5.74 -25.04
C GLY A 276 -7.67 5.41 -26.51
N VAL A 277 -6.48 5.78 -26.98
CA VAL A 277 -6.00 5.47 -28.34
C VAL A 277 -5.94 3.97 -28.59
N PHE A 278 -5.36 3.19 -27.68
CA PHE A 278 -5.32 1.72 -27.81
C PHE A 278 -6.72 1.10 -27.78
N THR A 279 -7.62 1.61 -26.93
CA THR A 279 -9.01 1.15 -26.89
C THR A 279 -9.72 1.42 -28.22
N TYR A 280 -9.50 2.61 -28.81
CA TYR A 280 -10.04 2.97 -30.12
C TYR A 280 -9.52 2.06 -31.23
N PHE A 281 -8.21 1.83 -31.31
CA PHE A 281 -7.65 0.90 -32.30
C PHE A 281 -8.13 -0.54 -32.09
N SER A 282 -8.29 -0.97 -30.85
CA SER A 282 -8.89 -2.27 -30.53
C SER A 282 -10.32 -2.39 -31.07
N LEU A 283 -11.11 -1.31 -31.03
CA LEU A 283 -12.47 -1.28 -31.53
C LEU A 283 -12.53 -1.25 -33.07
N LYS A 284 -11.68 -0.42 -33.68
CA LYS A 284 -11.63 -0.22 -35.13
C LYS A 284 -11.08 -1.43 -35.87
N GLU A 285 -9.95 -1.96 -35.41
CA GLU A 285 -9.23 -3.06 -36.07
C GLU A 285 -9.67 -4.44 -35.56
N SER A 286 -10.52 -4.49 -34.53
CA SER A 286 -10.94 -5.72 -33.85
C SER A 286 -9.76 -6.60 -33.39
N LYS A 287 -8.62 -6.01 -33.02
CA LYS A 287 -7.42 -6.72 -32.55
C LYS A 287 -7.32 -6.75 -31.03
N VAL A 288 -7.05 -7.94 -30.49
CA VAL A 288 -6.96 -8.18 -29.03
C VAL A 288 -5.75 -7.54 -28.39
N SER A 289 -4.61 -7.54 -29.10
CA SER A 289 -3.37 -6.95 -28.61
C SER A 289 -3.53 -5.50 -28.14
N PHE A 290 -4.32 -4.69 -28.86
CA PHE A 290 -4.55 -3.30 -28.47
C PHE A 290 -5.36 -3.17 -27.18
N ALA A 291 -6.36 -4.04 -26.93
CA ALA A 291 -7.06 -4.06 -25.64
C ALA A 291 -6.12 -4.46 -24.47
N LYS A 292 -5.15 -5.35 -24.72
CA LYS A 292 -4.14 -5.72 -23.71
C LYS A 292 -3.22 -4.53 -23.40
N TYR A 293 -2.78 -3.79 -24.41
CA TYR A 293 -2.01 -2.56 -24.21
C TYR A 293 -2.83 -1.50 -23.47
N ALA A 294 -4.11 -1.32 -23.84
CA ALA A 294 -5.03 -0.43 -23.13
C ALA A 294 -5.13 -0.80 -21.64
N PHE A 295 -5.29 -2.08 -21.31
CA PHE A 295 -5.31 -2.55 -19.91
C PHE A 295 -4.05 -2.17 -19.13
N VAL A 296 -2.85 -2.44 -19.69
CA VAL A 296 -1.59 -2.10 -19.03
C VAL A 296 -1.45 -0.59 -18.85
N THR A 297 -1.75 0.20 -19.89
CA THR A 297 -1.68 1.66 -19.79
C THR A 297 -2.70 2.24 -18.81
N ALA A 298 -3.91 1.65 -18.70
CA ALA A 298 -4.89 2.05 -17.71
C ALA A 298 -4.36 1.85 -16.28
N LEU A 299 -3.76 0.68 -16.00
CA LEU A 299 -3.15 0.40 -14.71
C LEU A 299 -2.05 1.40 -14.37
N VAL A 300 -1.13 1.67 -15.30
CA VAL A 300 -0.05 2.65 -15.10
C VAL A 300 -0.63 4.05 -14.85
N SER A 301 -1.62 4.48 -15.63
CA SER A 301 -2.28 5.77 -15.41
C SER A 301 -2.89 5.88 -14.02
N PHE A 302 -3.67 4.87 -13.59
CA PHE A 302 -4.31 4.91 -12.27
C PHE A 302 -3.29 4.88 -11.13
N ILE A 303 -2.21 4.09 -11.25
CA ILE A 303 -1.11 4.09 -10.29
C ILE A 303 -0.48 5.49 -10.18
N LEU A 304 -0.27 6.20 -11.30
CA LEU A 304 0.24 7.59 -11.27
C LEU A 304 -0.75 8.56 -10.60
N ILE A 305 -2.05 8.37 -10.80
CA ILE A 305 -3.08 9.17 -10.12
C ILE A 305 -3.05 8.94 -8.61
N PHE A 306 -2.96 7.68 -8.16
CA PHE A 306 -2.86 7.37 -6.73
C PHE A 306 -1.52 7.82 -6.11
N ALA A 307 -0.44 7.84 -6.91
CA ALA A 307 0.84 8.41 -6.50
C ALA A 307 0.70 9.93 -6.32
N SER A 308 -0.04 10.61 -7.20
CA SER A 308 -0.40 12.02 -7.04
C SER A 308 -1.18 12.24 -5.74
N ASP A 309 -2.21 11.44 -5.46
CA ASP A 309 -2.96 11.55 -4.19
C ASP A 309 -2.11 11.30 -2.95
N THR A 310 -1.18 10.33 -3.01
CA THR A 310 -0.26 10.08 -1.90
C THR A 310 0.73 11.22 -1.71
N SER A 311 1.18 11.86 -2.80
CA SER A 311 2.05 13.04 -2.68
C SER A 311 1.36 14.19 -1.94
N LEU A 312 0.04 14.35 -2.11
CA LEU A 312 -0.74 15.35 -1.39
C LEU A 312 -0.92 14.98 0.08
N LEU A 313 -1.16 13.69 0.36
CA LEU A 313 -1.13 13.17 1.72
C LEU A 313 0.19 13.49 2.42
N ALA A 314 1.33 13.24 1.76
CA ALA A 314 2.65 13.49 2.34
C ALA A 314 2.86 14.98 2.69
N VAL A 315 2.38 15.89 1.85
CA VAL A 315 2.47 17.34 2.11
C VAL A 315 1.52 17.76 3.24
N SER A 316 0.27 17.30 3.22
CA SER A 316 -0.73 17.62 4.27
C SER A 316 -0.32 17.09 5.65
N ASN A 317 0.28 15.90 5.67
CA ASN A 317 0.66 15.21 6.89
C ASN A 317 2.00 15.69 7.49
N LYS A 318 2.75 16.56 6.79
CA LYS A 318 4.14 16.90 7.17
C LYS A 318 4.27 17.44 8.60
N VAL A 319 3.36 18.33 9.02
CA VAL A 319 3.34 18.89 10.38
C VAL A 319 3.07 17.81 11.43
N GLN A 320 2.10 16.95 11.14
CA GLN A 320 1.72 15.86 12.02
C GLN A 320 2.84 14.81 12.12
N GLN A 321 3.55 14.51 11.03
CA GLN A 321 4.72 13.63 11.04
C GLN A 321 5.85 14.17 11.92
N PHE A 322 6.15 15.48 11.85
CA PHE A 322 7.14 16.08 12.74
C PHE A 322 6.74 15.97 14.22
N LYS A 323 5.45 16.16 14.52
CA LYS A 323 4.92 15.98 15.87
C LYS A 323 5.10 14.54 16.35
N ILE A 324 4.72 13.57 15.52
CA ILE A 324 4.85 12.14 15.82
C ILE A 324 6.32 11.75 16.04
N ALA A 325 7.22 12.20 15.16
CA ALA A 325 8.64 11.92 15.27
C ALA A 325 9.27 12.53 16.53
N LYS A 326 8.80 13.70 16.97
CA LYS A 326 9.21 14.29 18.24
C LYS A 326 8.68 13.48 19.44
N GLU A 327 7.41 13.09 19.41
CA GLU A 327 6.77 12.26 20.46
C GLU A 327 7.43 10.88 20.58
N TYR A 328 7.97 10.34 19.49
CA TYR A 328 8.71 9.08 19.49
C TYR A 328 9.91 9.10 20.43
N ILE A 329 10.61 10.23 20.57
CA ILE A 329 11.78 10.33 21.46
C ILE A 329 11.36 10.03 22.90
N THR A 330 10.38 10.76 23.41
CA THR A 330 9.88 10.57 24.78
C THR A 330 9.23 9.20 24.98
N TYR A 331 8.48 8.71 23.99
CA TYR A 331 7.89 7.38 24.04
C TYR A 331 8.96 6.28 24.10
N HIS A 332 10.01 6.39 23.28
CA HIS A 332 11.13 5.46 23.28
C HIS A 332 11.89 5.49 24.60
N GLU A 333 12.05 6.67 25.20
CA GLU A 333 12.64 6.83 26.53
C GLU A 333 11.86 6.09 27.62
N GLN A 334 10.55 6.28 27.64
CA GLN A 334 9.66 5.59 28.58
C GLN A 334 9.65 4.07 28.35
N LEU A 335 9.68 3.63 27.10
CA LEU A 335 9.72 2.22 26.75
C LEU A 335 11.03 1.55 27.20
N LEU A 336 12.16 2.24 27.01
CA LEU A 336 13.45 1.75 27.50
C LEU A 336 13.47 1.72 29.04
N ALA A 337 13.02 2.80 29.70
CA ALA A 337 12.98 2.86 31.16
C ALA A 337 12.11 1.75 31.77
N SER A 338 10.94 1.50 31.19
CA SER A 338 10.06 0.39 31.62
C SER A 338 10.65 -1.00 31.35
N ALA A 339 11.54 -1.13 30.37
CA ALA A 339 12.33 -2.33 30.14
C ALA A 339 13.60 -2.43 31.01
N GLY A 340 13.78 -1.54 32.00
CA GLY A 340 14.97 -1.48 32.86
C GLY A 340 16.23 -0.95 32.16
N ARG A 341 16.06 -0.32 31.00
CA ARG A 341 17.14 0.28 30.20
C ARG A 341 17.08 1.80 30.36
N GLN A 342 18.11 2.43 30.92
CA GLN A 342 18.10 3.88 31.11
C GLN A 342 18.33 4.62 29.79
N THR A 343 17.58 5.68 29.56
CA THR A 343 17.80 6.64 28.48
C THR A 343 18.64 7.81 28.94
N GLY A 344 19.94 7.54 28.88
CA GLY A 344 20.95 8.50 28.48
C GLY A 344 21.87 7.70 27.57
N GLU A 345 22.63 8.38 26.73
CA GLU A 345 23.74 7.77 26.00
C GLU A 345 24.86 7.39 27.00
N GLN A 346 24.57 6.60 28.04
CA GLN A 346 25.59 5.88 28.78
C GLN A 346 25.87 4.62 27.98
N ILE A 347 26.64 4.81 26.92
CA ILE A 347 27.25 3.73 26.17
C ILE A 347 28.08 2.94 27.18
N ASN A 348 27.56 1.79 27.59
CA ASN A 348 28.23 0.94 28.55
C ASN A 348 29.40 0.23 27.84
N GLY A 349 30.59 0.81 27.96
CA GLY A 349 31.81 0.26 27.37
C GLY A 349 32.09 -1.19 27.81
N GLU A 350 31.70 -1.57 29.03
CA GLU A 350 31.84 -2.93 29.55
C GLU A 350 30.94 -3.92 28.80
N GLU A 351 29.68 -3.57 28.58
CA GLU A 351 28.72 -4.44 27.89
C GLU A 351 29.15 -4.67 26.44
N ILE A 352 29.54 -3.61 25.74
CA ILE A 352 30.00 -3.67 24.35
C ILE A 352 31.29 -4.50 24.26
N TYR A 353 32.22 -4.29 25.19
CA TYR A 353 33.46 -5.05 25.27
C TYR A 353 33.19 -6.56 25.50
N LYS A 354 32.32 -6.91 26.45
CA LYS A 354 31.92 -8.30 26.71
C LYS A 354 31.18 -8.94 25.53
N ALA A 355 30.42 -8.17 24.76
CA ALA A 355 29.69 -8.71 23.61
C ALA A 355 30.59 -8.93 22.38
N LYS A 356 31.58 -8.06 22.14
CA LYS A 356 32.30 -8.00 20.86
C LYS A 356 33.80 -8.28 20.94
N CYS A 357 34.44 -8.08 22.09
CA CYS A 357 35.91 -8.12 22.20
C CYS A 357 36.43 -9.39 22.90
N VAL A 358 35.77 -9.85 23.96
CA VAL A 358 36.25 -10.98 24.80
C VAL A 358 36.30 -12.34 24.10
N ALA A 359 35.54 -12.51 23.02
CA ALA A 359 35.57 -13.74 22.23
C ALA A 359 36.91 -13.93 21.48
N CYS A 360 37.61 -12.83 21.20
CA CYS A 360 38.86 -12.84 20.45
C CYS A 360 40.08 -12.44 21.29
N HIS A 361 39.87 -11.71 22.38
CA HIS A 361 40.95 -11.15 23.21
C HIS A 361 40.84 -11.55 24.68
N GLN A 362 42.00 -11.68 25.31
CA GLN A 362 42.16 -11.83 26.76
C GLN A 362 43.24 -10.87 27.26
N PHE A 363 43.35 -10.68 28.57
CA PHE A 363 44.28 -9.71 29.13
C PHE A 363 45.75 -10.10 28.94
N ASP A 364 46.14 -11.29 29.43
CA ASP A 364 47.54 -11.75 29.42
C ASP A 364 47.84 -12.86 28.40
N THR A 365 46.82 -13.41 27.75
CA THR A 365 46.96 -14.60 26.91
C THR A 365 46.56 -14.33 25.47
N LYS A 366 47.31 -14.89 24.53
CA LYS A 366 46.93 -14.91 23.12
C LYS A 366 45.76 -15.87 22.91
N LEU A 367 44.67 -15.38 22.33
CA LEU A 367 43.52 -16.20 21.96
C LEU A 367 43.39 -16.25 20.43
N VAL A 368 42.59 -15.36 19.84
CA VAL A 368 42.56 -15.12 18.39
C VAL A 368 43.33 -13.84 18.05
N GLY A 369 43.09 -12.79 18.83
CA GLY A 369 43.82 -11.53 18.78
C GLY A 369 44.93 -11.44 19.83
N PRO A 370 45.75 -10.36 19.76
CA PRO A 370 46.82 -10.12 20.73
C PRO A 370 46.28 -9.90 22.16
N PRO A 371 47.08 -10.23 23.19
CA PRO A 371 46.76 -9.93 24.58
C PRO A 371 46.54 -8.43 24.80
N HIS A 372 45.53 -8.04 25.58
CA HIS A 372 45.28 -6.63 25.87
C HIS A 372 46.41 -5.96 26.62
N LYS A 373 47.20 -6.69 27.41
CA LYS A 373 48.39 -6.15 28.06
C LYS A 373 49.39 -5.56 27.07
N GLU A 374 49.59 -6.20 25.92
CA GLU A 374 50.49 -5.71 24.87
C GLU A 374 49.87 -4.53 24.13
N VAL A 375 48.58 -4.64 23.80
CA VAL A 375 47.84 -3.60 23.06
C VAL A 375 47.73 -2.32 23.88
N LEU A 376 47.32 -2.41 25.15
CA LEU A 376 47.13 -1.24 26.00
C LEU A 376 48.45 -0.51 26.29
N LYS A 377 49.57 -1.23 26.47
CA LYS A 377 50.91 -0.61 26.55
C LYS A 377 51.28 0.14 25.27
N LYS A 378 50.97 -0.41 24.11
CA LYS A 378 51.23 0.26 22.81
C LYS A 378 50.45 1.57 22.64
N TYR A 379 49.25 1.66 23.22
CA TYR A 379 48.32 2.78 23.08
C TYR A 379 48.16 3.65 24.34
N GLU A 380 49.01 3.48 25.35
CA GLU A 380 48.88 4.14 26.67
C GLU A 380 48.70 5.67 26.59
N ASN A 381 49.44 6.32 25.68
CA ASN A 381 49.37 7.76 25.43
C ASN A 381 48.70 8.12 24.08
N ARG A 382 47.95 7.17 23.48
CA ARG A 382 47.36 7.29 22.13
C ARG A 382 45.98 6.65 22.05
N LYS A 383 45.09 7.00 22.99
CA LYS A 383 43.73 6.43 23.09
C LYS A 383 42.92 6.69 21.82
N GLU A 384 43.05 7.87 21.22
CA GLU A 384 42.36 8.26 19.99
C GLU A 384 42.77 7.39 18.79
N ASP A 385 44.04 6.98 18.74
CA ASP A 385 44.53 6.07 17.69
C ASP A 385 44.00 4.65 17.87
N MET A 386 43.77 4.22 19.12
CA MET A 386 43.11 2.96 19.42
C MET A 386 41.64 2.97 18.99
N VAL A 387 40.92 4.07 19.23
CA VAL A 387 39.54 4.27 18.75
C VAL A 387 39.48 4.18 17.22
N LYS A 388 40.38 4.89 16.51
CA LYS A 388 40.45 4.82 15.03
C LYS A 388 40.73 3.41 14.54
N PHE A 389 41.62 2.69 15.21
CA PHE A 389 41.94 1.31 14.86
C PHE A 389 40.73 0.38 15.02
N ILE A 390 39.95 0.52 16.11
CA ILE A 390 38.75 -0.30 16.34
C ILE A 390 37.67 -0.03 15.29
N LEU A 391 37.51 1.23 14.87
CA LEU A 391 36.54 1.63 13.85
C LEU A 391 36.91 1.13 12.45
N ASN A 392 38.21 1.05 12.16
CA ASN A 392 38.72 0.59 10.87
C ASN A 392 40.02 -0.22 11.04
N PRO A 393 39.92 -1.50 11.44
CA PRO A 393 41.10 -2.30 11.74
C PRO A 393 41.89 -2.61 10.48
N VAL A 394 43.21 -2.40 10.55
CA VAL A 394 44.16 -2.78 9.51
C VAL A 394 45.11 -3.85 10.04
N LYS A 395 45.61 -4.73 9.18
CA LYS A 395 46.57 -5.75 9.61
C LYS A 395 47.91 -5.06 9.97
N VAL A 396 48.35 -5.26 11.21
CA VAL A 396 49.62 -4.68 11.72
C VAL A 396 50.67 -5.75 11.96
N ASP A 397 50.31 -6.80 12.70
CA ASP A 397 51.22 -7.89 13.04
C ASP A 397 50.96 -9.12 12.15
N PRO A 398 51.97 -9.62 11.41
CA PRO A 398 51.86 -10.82 10.60
C PRO A 398 51.44 -12.07 11.38
N ASN A 399 51.73 -12.15 12.69
CA ASN A 399 51.47 -13.30 13.56
C ASN A 399 49.99 -13.44 14.01
N TYR A 400 49.14 -12.50 13.62
CA TYR A 400 47.72 -12.49 13.92
C TYR A 400 46.87 -12.40 12.63
N PRO A 401 45.68 -13.00 12.62
CA PRO A 401 44.73 -12.80 11.53
C PRO A 401 44.29 -11.32 11.46
N PRO A 402 43.84 -10.83 10.29
CA PRO A 402 43.26 -9.50 10.21
C PRO A 402 42.03 -9.40 11.13
N MET A 403 41.99 -8.36 11.98
CA MET A 403 40.86 -8.14 12.88
C MET A 403 39.62 -7.72 12.06
N PRO A 404 38.47 -8.39 12.24
CA PRO A 404 37.24 -7.99 11.55
C PRO A 404 36.68 -6.70 12.16
N ASN A 405 36.08 -5.87 11.30
CA ASN A 405 35.37 -4.66 11.74
C ASN A 405 34.16 -5.05 12.60
N GLN A 406 34.06 -4.48 13.81
CA GLN A 406 33.01 -4.79 14.78
C GLN A 406 31.71 -4.02 14.57
N GLY A 407 31.66 -3.14 13.56
CA GLY A 407 30.48 -2.33 13.24
C GLY A 407 30.11 -1.33 14.34
N LEU A 408 31.09 -0.88 15.12
CA LEU A 408 30.88 0.10 16.20
C LEU A 408 30.75 1.52 15.62
N LYS A 409 29.89 2.33 16.24
CA LYS A 409 29.83 3.78 16.00
C LYS A 409 30.98 4.50 16.74
N PRO A 410 31.33 5.74 16.35
CA PRO A 410 32.45 6.48 16.98
C PRO A 410 32.38 6.56 18.51
N LYS A 411 31.21 6.93 19.06
CA LYS A 411 31.03 7.01 20.53
C LYS A 411 31.03 5.64 21.22
N GLU A 412 30.63 4.58 20.51
CA GLU A 412 30.68 3.20 21.03
C GLU A 412 32.13 2.70 21.14
N ALA A 413 32.95 2.99 20.12
CA ALA A 413 34.37 2.67 20.15
C ALA A 413 35.12 3.44 21.25
N GLU A 414 34.80 4.74 21.43
CA GLU A 414 35.36 5.55 22.52
C GLU A 414 35.03 4.98 23.91
N ALA A 415 33.78 4.60 24.15
CA ALA A 415 33.37 4.01 25.43
C ALA A 415 34.07 2.67 25.71
N VAL A 416 34.24 1.81 24.70
CA VAL A 416 34.98 0.54 24.84
C VAL A 416 36.43 0.79 25.21
N VAL A 417 37.10 1.74 24.52
CA VAL A 417 38.50 2.08 24.83
C VAL A 417 38.63 2.64 26.25
N ASN A 418 37.73 3.54 26.65
CA ASN A 418 37.72 4.10 28.01
C ASN A 418 37.55 2.99 29.06
N TYR A 419 36.58 2.09 28.88
CA TYR A 419 36.40 0.94 29.76
C TYR A 419 37.65 0.06 29.85
N MET A 420 38.29 -0.26 28.71
CA MET A 420 39.50 -1.10 28.72
C MET A 420 40.64 -0.47 29.51
N PHE A 421 40.85 0.84 29.41
CA PHE A 421 41.87 1.54 30.18
C PHE A 421 41.50 1.70 31.66
N GLU A 422 40.23 1.94 31.99
CA GLU A 422 39.78 2.01 33.38
C GLU A 422 39.87 0.65 34.08
N HIS A 423 39.49 -0.43 33.39
CA HIS A 423 39.43 -1.78 33.95
C HIS A 423 40.79 -2.47 33.98
N TYR A 424 41.56 -2.44 32.89
CA TYR A 424 42.83 -3.15 32.76
C TYR A 424 44.06 -2.26 32.96
N GLY A 425 43.95 -0.93 32.83
CA GLY A 425 45.07 0.00 33.02
C GLY A 425 45.78 -0.15 34.39
N PRO A 426 45.05 -0.34 35.51
CA PRO A 426 45.69 -0.61 36.80
C PRO A 426 46.54 -1.89 36.83
N MET A 427 46.26 -2.87 35.97
CA MET A 427 46.97 -4.15 35.87
C MET A 427 48.23 -4.07 34.99
N LEU A 428 48.52 -2.91 34.38
CA LEU A 428 49.71 -2.69 33.54
C LEU A 428 50.93 -2.21 34.33
N LYS A 429 50.70 -1.69 35.55
CA LYS A 429 51.72 -1.34 36.54
C LYS A 429 52.29 -2.61 37.17
#